data_AF-A0A0C2N0W4-F1
#
_entry.id   AF-A0A0C2N0W4-F1
#
_cell.length_a   1.000
_cell.length_b   1.000
_cell.length_c   1.000
_cell.angle_alpha   90.00
_cell.angle_beta   90.00
_cell.angle_gamma   90.00
#
_symmetry.space_group_name_H-M   'P 1'
#
loop_
_entity.id
_entity.type
_entity.pdbx_description
1 polymer ?
#
loop_
_entity_poly.entity_id
_entity_poly.type
_entity_poly.pdbx_seq_one_letter_code
_entity_poly.pdbx_strand_id
1 'polypeptide(L)'
;MAASPTMIFSSPSMSMTRNLNGTMIRSFKPMPNRPSSILSRDTSEFIERIRRQGANNRSRSEKSNKGLRHFSQKVMEKVKSQGKTTYNEVADDLVSEFGSKTSDTDAQSYDHKNIRRRVYDALNVLMAMNIIHKEKKEISWVGFPNNSAHECQVLEARRDELLVSVRQRLKHLKDLLLQQVSITNIMEENATNDQSKMQYKIDLPFAVITTPIDSNVECSVTVQKDEYLFAFEAPFEVYDEAALIKAVGANRGTEGNRLSKLDLIKCKKVLPKAMHAYAEVLASSPEENFEDYILNNRHQFIQQLCDTQQNQAASPEPEHLFMCKSNENIVSSINQNDQDNEPHETKGVLPDEILLHSPDMKPHLESL
;
A
#
# COMPACT_ATOMS: atom_id res chain seq x y z
N MET A 1 61.92 31.69 0.97
CA MET A 1 60.70 31.00 1.42
C MET A 1 59.60 31.33 0.42
N ALA A 2 59.32 30.42 -0.50
CA ALA A 2 58.38 30.63 -1.60
C ALA A 2 57.14 29.76 -1.38
N ALA A 3 55.96 30.39 -1.37
CA ALA A 3 54.68 29.79 -1.06
C ALA A 3 54.11 29.00 -2.26
N SER A 4 53.51 27.83 -1.97
CA SER A 4 52.85 26.95 -2.94
C SER A 4 51.46 27.47 -3.33
N PRO A 5 51.00 27.23 -4.57
CA PRO A 5 49.66 27.61 -5.01
C PRO A 5 48.58 26.64 -4.48
N THR A 6 47.53 27.18 -3.89
CA THR A 6 46.34 26.46 -3.39
C THR A 6 45.32 26.23 -4.51
N MET A 7 44.89 24.98 -4.72
CA MET A 7 43.78 24.61 -5.61
C MET A 7 42.47 24.60 -4.81
N ILE A 8 41.49 25.40 -5.23
CA ILE A 8 40.12 25.43 -4.68
C ILE A 8 39.26 24.44 -5.47
N PHE A 9 38.69 23.44 -4.79
CA PHE A 9 37.62 22.60 -5.35
C PHE A 9 36.27 23.26 -5.06
N SER A 10 35.54 23.64 -6.12
CA SER A 10 34.12 24.03 -6.02
C SER A 10 33.25 22.80 -6.28
N SER A 11 32.44 22.40 -5.30
CA SER A 11 31.42 21.36 -5.45
C SER A 11 30.30 21.80 -6.41
N PRO A 12 29.57 20.87 -7.06
CA PRO A 12 28.46 21.23 -7.92
C PRO A 12 27.33 21.85 -7.08
N SER A 13 26.88 23.04 -7.46
CA SER A 13 25.72 23.71 -6.85
C SER A 13 24.42 23.04 -7.33
N MET A 14 23.62 22.55 -6.38
CA MET A 14 22.24 22.12 -6.60
C MET A 14 21.32 23.35 -6.56
N SER A 15 20.51 23.57 -7.60
CA SER A 15 19.44 24.56 -7.57
C SER A 15 18.07 23.88 -7.67
N MET A 16 17.14 24.28 -6.80
CA MET A 16 15.73 23.88 -6.81
C MET A 16 14.92 24.87 -7.66
N THR A 17 14.08 24.37 -8.56
CA THR A 17 13.08 25.17 -9.28
C THR A 17 11.71 24.51 -9.18
N ARG A 18 10.66 25.34 -9.07
CA ARG A 18 9.24 24.92 -9.07
C ARG A 18 8.74 24.80 -10.50
N ASN A 19 8.00 23.75 -10.82
CA ASN A 19 7.22 23.71 -12.05
C ASN A 19 5.83 24.36 -11.84
N LEU A 20 5.07 24.50 -12.93
CA LEU A 20 3.76 25.16 -12.99
C LEU A 20 2.66 24.53 -12.10
N ASN A 21 2.87 23.33 -11.54
CA ASN A 21 1.95 22.66 -10.62
C ASN A 21 2.46 22.65 -9.16
N GLY A 22 3.45 23.48 -8.82
CA GLY A 22 3.87 23.73 -7.44
C GLY A 22 4.82 22.69 -6.81
N THR A 23 5.12 21.59 -7.49
CA THR A 23 6.03 20.53 -6.99
C THR A 23 7.51 20.88 -7.23
N MET A 24 8.37 20.66 -6.23
CA MET A 24 9.83 20.86 -6.31
C MET A 24 10.51 19.68 -7.03
N ILE A 25 11.26 19.94 -8.10
CA ILE A 25 12.01 18.91 -8.85
C ILE A 25 13.50 19.29 -8.93
N ARG A 26 14.38 18.30 -8.78
CA ARG A 26 15.84 18.44 -8.90
C ARG A 26 16.25 18.38 -10.38
N SER A 27 16.92 19.42 -10.89
CA SER A 27 17.45 19.46 -12.26
C SER A 27 18.96 19.66 -12.29
N PHE A 28 19.66 18.92 -13.16
CA PHE A 28 21.09 19.07 -13.43
C PHE A 28 21.28 19.90 -14.72
N LYS A 29 22.12 20.94 -14.67
CA LYS A 29 22.49 21.71 -15.88
C LYS A 29 23.44 20.88 -16.78
N PRO A 30 23.24 20.87 -18.11
CA PRO A 30 24.21 20.27 -19.03
C PRO A 30 25.43 21.20 -19.22
N MET A 31 26.62 20.61 -19.36
CA MET A 31 27.87 21.29 -19.75
C MET A 31 27.86 21.68 -21.24
N PRO A 32 28.55 22.76 -21.65
CA PRO A 32 28.65 23.15 -23.05
C PRO A 32 29.63 22.27 -23.83
N ASN A 33 29.29 21.99 -25.10
CA ASN A 33 30.06 21.20 -26.05
C ASN A 33 31.50 21.73 -26.24
N ARG A 34 32.49 20.82 -26.28
CA ARG A 34 33.85 21.09 -26.74
C ARG A 34 34.11 20.37 -28.07
N PRO A 35 34.71 21.01 -29.09
CA PRO A 35 34.82 20.43 -30.41
C PRO A 35 35.91 19.37 -30.49
N SER A 36 35.66 18.42 -31.37
CA SER A 36 36.51 17.31 -31.80
C SER A 36 37.72 17.80 -32.61
N SER A 37 38.93 17.56 -32.12
CA SER A 37 40.12 17.36 -32.96
C SER A 37 41.27 16.72 -32.16
N ILE A 38 42.10 15.97 -32.91
CA ILE A 38 43.36 15.28 -32.51
C ILE A 38 43.19 13.78 -32.21
N LEU A 39 42.99 13.02 -33.29
CA LEU A 39 43.59 11.70 -33.46
C LEU A 39 45.06 11.88 -33.83
N SER A 40 45.98 11.32 -33.04
CA SER A 40 47.18 10.57 -33.47
C SER A 40 48.19 10.47 -32.32
N ARG A 41 48.05 9.45 -31.47
CA ARG A 41 49.17 8.82 -30.75
C ARG A 41 48.76 7.43 -30.24
N ASP A 42 49.45 6.43 -30.78
CA ASP A 42 49.60 5.03 -30.36
C ASP A 42 48.35 4.23 -29.94
N THR A 43 47.66 3.70 -30.94
CA THR A 43 46.67 2.61 -30.80
C THR A 43 47.30 1.25 -30.40
N SER A 44 48.61 1.09 -30.59
CA SER A 44 49.37 -0.13 -30.28
C SER A 44 49.50 -0.39 -28.77
N GLU A 45 49.81 0.63 -27.96
CA GLU A 45 49.90 0.50 -26.50
C GLU A 45 48.53 0.23 -25.85
N PHE A 46 47.45 0.81 -26.42
CA PHE A 46 46.09 0.60 -25.94
C PHE A 46 45.63 -0.85 -26.14
N ILE A 47 45.93 -1.44 -27.30
CA ILE A 47 45.60 -2.84 -27.60
C ILE A 47 46.42 -3.81 -26.73
N GLU A 48 47.70 -3.52 -26.46
CA GLU A 48 48.54 -4.31 -25.54
C GLU A 48 48.00 -4.27 -24.09
N ARG A 49 47.52 -3.12 -23.62
CA ARG A 49 46.85 -2.97 -22.31
C ARG A 49 45.58 -3.81 -22.19
N ILE A 50 44.75 -3.87 -23.24
CA ILE A 50 43.54 -4.70 -23.28
C ILE A 50 43.91 -6.19 -23.28
N ARG A 51 44.98 -6.58 -24.00
CA ARG A 51 45.45 -7.98 -24.06
C ARG A 51 46.00 -8.44 -22.71
N ARG A 52 46.73 -7.59 -21.97
CA ARG A 52 47.17 -7.85 -20.59
C ARG A 52 46.02 -7.95 -19.59
N GLN A 53 44.95 -7.14 -19.75
CA GLN A 53 43.74 -7.25 -18.92
C GLN A 53 42.95 -8.54 -19.19
N GLY A 54 42.90 -9.01 -20.44
CA GLY A 54 42.23 -10.27 -20.82
C GLY A 54 42.91 -11.54 -20.29
N ALA A 55 44.25 -11.54 -20.14
CA ALA A 55 44.98 -12.64 -19.49
C ALA A 55 44.74 -12.69 -17.97
N ASN A 56 44.53 -11.54 -17.33
CA ASN A 56 44.27 -11.45 -15.89
C ASN A 56 42.90 -12.00 -15.47
N ASN A 57 41.90 -11.94 -16.35
CA ASN A 57 40.54 -12.41 -16.07
C ASN A 57 40.40 -13.95 -16.05
N ARG A 58 41.24 -14.70 -16.78
CA ARG A 58 41.25 -16.16 -16.67
C ARG A 58 41.80 -16.64 -15.32
N SER A 59 42.81 -15.97 -14.75
CA SER A 59 43.32 -16.27 -13.40
C SER A 59 42.40 -15.80 -12.27
N ARG A 60 41.47 -14.87 -12.54
CA ARG A 60 40.53 -14.33 -11.55
C ARG A 60 39.44 -15.33 -11.16
N SER A 61 39.09 -16.23 -12.08
CA SER A 61 38.16 -17.35 -11.86
C SER A 61 38.74 -18.42 -10.92
N GLU A 62 39.98 -18.86 -11.16
CA GLU A 62 40.66 -19.84 -10.28
C GLU A 62 41.01 -19.27 -8.90
N LYS A 63 41.38 -17.99 -8.81
CA LYS A 63 41.63 -17.30 -7.53
C LYS A 63 40.35 -17.02 -6.73
N SER A 64 39.19 -16.98 -7.39
CA SER A 64 37.88 -16.79 -6.75
C SER A 64 37.54 -17.94 -5.79
N ASN A 65 38.01 -19.16 -6.10
CA ASN A 65 37.70 -20.37 -5.33
C ASN A 65 38.60 -20.58 -4.09
N LYS A 66 39.46 -19.63 -3.74
CA LYS A 66 40.35 -19.72 -2.55
C LYS A 66 40.14 -18.59 -1.53
N GLY A 67 39.09 -17.79 -1.68
CA GLY A 67 38.76 -16.70 -0.76
C GLY A 67 38.03 -17.18 0.51
N LEU A 68 37.99 -16.34 1.55
CA LEU A 68 37.27 -16.65 2.81
C LEU A 68 35.78 -16.96 2.55
N ARG A 69 35.12 -16.25 1.62
CA ARG A 69 33.74 -16.55 1.22
C ARG A 69 33.55 -18.01 0.79
N HIS A 70 34.51 -18.54 0.03
CA HIS A 70 34.46 -19.92 -0.45
C HIS A 70 34.68 -20.92 0.70
N PHE A 71 35.70 -20.68 1.53
CA PHE A 71 35.95 -21.53 2.69
C PHE A 71 34.79 -21.48 3.71
N SER A 72 34.21 -20.31 3.98
CA SER A 72 33.05 -20.18 4.86
C SER A 72 31.84 -20.94 4.33
N GLN A 73 31.61 -20.91 3.01
CA GLN A 73 30.55 -21.71 2.38
C GLN A 73 30.82 -23.20 2.54
N LYS A 74 32.05 -23.66 2.28
CA LYS A 74 32.42 -25.09 2.39
C LYS A 74 32.39 -25.61 3.82
N VAL A 75 32.89 -24.84 4.79
CA VAL A 75 32.80 -25.14 6.22
C VAL A 75 31.34 -25.30 6.64
N MET A 76 30.46 -24.39 6.21
CA MET A 76 29.03 -24.47 6.51
C MET A 76 28.37 -25.71 5.90
N GLU A 77 28.60 -26.00 4.61
CA GLU A 77 28.08 -27.19 3.92
C GLU A 77 28.51 -28.48 4.63
N LYS A 78 29.78 -28.53 5.07
CA LYS A 78 30.36 -29.70 5.74
C LYS A 78 29.77 -29.94 7.12
N VAL A 79 29.69 -28.90 7.96
CA VAL A 79 29.08 -29.02 9.29
C VAL A 79 27.59 -29.38 9.16
N LYS A 80 26.89 -28.84 8.16
CA LYS A 80 25.48 -29.18 7.88
C LYS A 80 25.27 -30.64 7.46
N SER A 81 26.15 -31.20 6.62
CA SER A 81 25.99 -32.57 6.13
C SER A 81 26.34 -33.62 7.18
N GLN A 82 27.33 -33.35 8.03
CA GLN A 82 27.73 -34.26 9.11
C GLN A 82 26.86 -34.13 10.35
N GLY A 83 26.24 -32.96 10.58
CA GLY A 83 25.39 -32.67 11.73
C GLY A 83 26.17 -32.51 13.04
N LYS A 84 27.12 -33.40 13.32
CA LYS A 84 28.12 -33.30 14.40
C LYS A 84 29.51 -33.63 13.84
N THR A 85 30.49 -32.79 14.14
CA THR A 85 31.87 -32.93 13.65
C THR A 85 32.87 -32.25 14.59
N THR A 86 34.16 -32.29 14.28
CA THR A 86 35.22 -31.60 15.01
C THR A 86 36.00 -30.66 14.10
N TYR A 87 36.72 -29.70 14.69
CA TYR A 87 37.55 -28.76 13.92
C TYR A 87 38.57 -29.50 13.02
N ASN A 88 39.20 -30.56 13.52
CA ASN A 88 40.22 -31.29 12.75
C ASN A 88 39.61 -32.00 11.55
N GLU A 89 38.45 -32.64 11.70
CA GLU A 89 37.73 -33.28 10.59
C GLU A 89 37.37 -32.27 9.49
N VAL A 90 36.77 -31.13 9.88
CA VAL A 90 36.44 -30.08 8.92
C VAL A 90 37.69 -29.53 8.24
N ALA A 91 38.77 -29.30 8.99
CA ALA A 91 39.99 -28.74 8.44
C ALA A 91 40.73 -29.71 7.51
N ASP A 92 40.84 -30.98 7.89
CA ASP A 92 41.57 -31.99 7.11
C ASP A 92 40.80 -32.37 5.84
N ASP A 93 39.47 -32.39 5.87
CA ASP A 93 38.65 -32.61 4.68
C ASP A 93 38.79 -31.46 3.68
N LEU A 94 38.74 -30.19 4.14
CA LEU A 94 38.94 -29.03 3.27
C LEU A 94 40.37 -28.96 2.72
N VAL A 95 41.36 -29.39 3.50
CA VAL A 95 42.75 -29.49 3.06
C VAL A 95 42.91 -30.59 2.00
N SER A 96 42.24 -31.74 2.16
CA SER A 96 42.24 -32.82 1.16
C SER A 96 41.58 -32.39 -0.15
N GLU A 97 40.51 -31.59 -0.08
CA GLU A 97 39.78 -31.11 -1.26
C GLU A 97 40.49 -29.96 -2.01
N PHE A 98 41.07 -29.00 -1.28
CA PHE A 98 41.59 -27.74 -1.84
C PHE A 98 43.10 -27.52 -1.70
N GLY A 99 43.81 -28.43 -1.03
CA GLY A 99 45.27 -28.42 -0.96
C GLY A 99 45.90 -28.57 -2.34
N SER A 100 47.07 -27.94 -2.53
CA SER A 100 47.79 -28.03 -3.80
C SER A 100 48.17 -29.47 -4.12
N LYS A 101 47.82 -29.96 -5.32
CA LYS A 101 48.23 -31.30 -5.81
C LYS A 101 49.62 -31.28 -6.47
N THR A 102 50.36 -30.19 -6.32
CA THR A 102 51.73 -30.03 -6.83
C THR A 102 52.72 -30.88 -6.02
N SER A 103 53.76 -31.41 -6.67
CA SER A 103 54.85 -32.16 -6.01
C SER A 103 55.79 -31.30 -5.14
N ASP A 104 55.52 -30.00 -5.06
CA ASP A 104 56.27 -29.05 -4.23
C ASP A 104 55.75 -29.04 -2.79
N THR A 105 56.52 -29.66 -1.89
CA THR A 105 56.17 -29.89 -0.48
C THR A 105 55.96 -28.59 0.30
N ASP A 106 56.67 -27.51 -0.06
CA ASP A 106 56.58 -26.23 0.66
C ASP A 106 55.28 -25.49 0.34
N ALA A 107 54.84 -25.56 -0.92
CA ALA A 107 53.55 -25.00 -1.34
C ALA A 107 52.37 -25.73 -0.69
N GLN A 108 52.45 -27.06 -0.53
CA GLN A 108 51.44 -27.86 0.16
C GLN A 108 51.33 -27.48 1.64
N SER A 109 52.47 -27.38 2.32
CA SER A 109 52.53 -26.99 3.74
C SER A 109 51.95 -25.60 4.00
N TYR A 110 52.19 -24.65 3.09
CA TYR A 110 51.62 -23.30 3.17
C TYR A 110 50.10 -23.31 3.01
N ASP A 111 49.57 -24.00 2.00
CA ASP A 111 48.13 -24.10 1.76
C ASP A 111 47.41 -24.78 2.94
N HIS A 112 48.01 -25.83 3.54
CA HIS A 112 47.45 -26.49 4.73
C HIS A 112 47.30 -25.53 5.92
N LYS A 113 48.33 -24.72 6.19
CA LYS A 113 48.29 -23.72 7.27
C LYS A 113 47.28 -22.61 6.97
N ASN A 114 47.20 -22.19 5.71
CA ASN A 114 46.28 -21.15 5.28
C ASN A 114 44.81 -21.59 5.42
N ILE A 115 44.46 -22.78 4.90
CA ILE A 115 43.11 -23.35 4.99
C ILE A 115 42.71 -23.51 6.45
N ARG A 116 43.57 -24.10 7.29
CA ARG A 116 43.32 -24.23 8.74
C ARG A 116 43.00 -22.88 9.40
N ARG A 117 43.76 -21.82 9.09
CA ARG A 117 43.49 -20.47 9.60
C ARG A 117 42.11 -19.95 9.15
N ARG A 118 41.71 -20.19 7.90
CA ARG A 118 40.42 -19.76 7.35
C ARG A 118 39.24 -20.54 7.93
N VAL A 119 39.41 -21.83 8.24
CA VAL A 119 38.38 -22.63 8.92
C VAL A 119 38.03 -22.05 10.29
N TYR A 120 39.02 -21.59 11.06
CA TYR A 120 38.75 -20.88 12.31
C TYR A 120 37.98 -19.56 12.11
N ASP A 121 38.35 -18.77 11.10
CA ASP A 121 37.62 -17.51 10.79
C ASP A 121 36.14 -17.81 10.49
N ALA A 122 35.87 -18.83 9.68
CA ALA A 122 34.52 -19.24 9.32
C ALA A 122 33.73 -19.76 10.54
N LEU A 123 34.29 -20.70 11.31
CA LEU A 123 33.61 -21.29 12.45
C LEU A 123 33.26 -20.26 13.52
N ASN A 124 34.15 -19.30 13.78
CA ASN A 124 33.90 -18.26 14.79
C ASN A 124 32.73 -17.35 14.41
N VAL A 125 32.63 -16.96 13.13
CA VAL A 125 31.50 -16.17 12.63
C VAL A 125 30.23 -17.00 12.63
N LEU A 126 30.26 -18.26 12.19
CA LEU A 126 29.09 -19.14 12.20
C LEU A 126 28.56 -19.39 13.61
N MET A 127 29.47 -19.50 14.60
CA MET A 127 29.11 -19.62 16.02
C MET A 127 28.51 -18.32 16.56
N ALA A 128 29.09 -17.17 16.23
CA ALA A 128 28.57 -15.86 16.64
C ALA A 128 27.19 -15.56 16.03
N MET A 129 26.93 -16.06 14.82
CA MET A 129 25.63 -16.02 14.15
C MET A 129 24.66 -17.10 14.63
N ASN A 130 25.04 -17.88 15.65
CA ASN A 130 24.23 -18.96 16.22
C ASN A 130 23.81 -20.05 15.20
N ILE A 131 24.59 -20.21 14.12
CA ILE A 131 24.34 -21.19 13.05
C ILE A 131 24.87 -22.58 13.44
N ILE A 132 25.93 -22.60 14.24
CA ILE A 132 26.58 -23.79 14.78
C ILE A 132 26.81 -23.62 16.28
N HIS A 133 26.85 -24.72 17.01
CA HIS A 133 27.16 -24.74 18.44
C HIS A 133 28.43 -25.53 18.68
N LYS A 134 29.36 -25.01 19.50
CA LYS A 134 30.63 -25.66 19.84
C LYS A 134 30.66 -26.01 21.32
N GLU A 135 30.69 -27.29 21.61
CA GLU A 135 30.89 -27.82 22.96
C GLU A 135 32.27 -28.49 23.04
N LYS A 136 33.21 -27.85 23.75
CA LYS A 136 34.61 -28.30 23.85
C LYS A 136 35.24 -28.53 22.46
N LYS A 137 35.32 -29.79 22.01
CA LYS A 137 35.87 -30.22 20.72
C LYS A 137 34.80 -30.59 19.69
N GLU A 138 33.55 -30.81 20.12
CA GLU A 138 32.42 -31.12 19.25
C GLU A 138 31.81 -29.84 18.70
N ILE A 139 31.48 -29.85 17.41
CA ILE A 139 30.80 -28.79 16.68
C ILE A 139 29.53 -29.42 16.11
N SER A 140 28.38 -28.87 16.46
CA SER A 140 27.07 -29.32 15.99
C SER A 140 26.41 -28.26 15.11
N TRP A 141 25.72 -28.73 14.07
CA TRP A 141 24.89 -27.89 13.22
C TRP A 141 23.61 -27.52 13.97
N VAL A 142 23.36 -26.22 14.13
CA VAL A 142 22.12 -25.68 14.73
C VAL A 142 21.15 -25.28 13.63
N GLY A 143 21.64 -24.66 12.56
CA GLY A 143 20.84 -24.08 11.48
C GLY A 143 20.77 -22.56 11.56
N PHE A 144 20.29 -21.89 10.52
CA PHE A 144 20.22 -20.43 10.52
C PHE A 144 19.28 -19.92 11.63
N PRO A 145 19.62 -18.82 12.34
CA PRO A 145 18.86 -18.29 13.50
C PRO A 145 17.42 -17.83 13.20
N ASN A 146 16.91 -18.04 11.99
CA ASN A 146 15.48 -18.01 11.70
C ASN A 146 15.07 -19.45 11.34
N ASN A 147 14.53 -20.17 12.32
CA ASN A 147 13.83 -21.42 12.10
C ASN A 147 12.76 -21.16 11.04
N SER A 148 13.01 -21.56 9.79
CA SER A 148 12.13 -21.26 8.66
C SER A 148 10.70 -21.71 8.91
N ALA A 149 10.49 -22.72 9.76
CA ALA A 149 9.16 -23.14 10.20
C ALA A 149 8.44 -22.07 11.04
N HIS A 150 9.13 -21.39 11.96
CA HIS A 150 8.55 -20.32 12.76
C HIS A 150 8.29 -19.07 11.90
N GLU A 151 9.20 -18.72 10.99
CA GLU A 151 8.99 -17.63 10.04
C GLU A 151 7.80 -17.93 9.10
N CYS A 152 7.67 -19.15 8.59
CA CYS A 152 6.50 -19.59 7.83
C CYS A 152 5.21 -19.46 8.65
N GLN A 153 5.20 -19.90 9.92
CA GLN A 153 4.03 -19.76 10.79
C GLN A 153 3.62 -18.30 11.00
N VAL A 154 4.59 -17.40 11.25
CA VAL A 154 4.32 -15.98 11.40
C VAL A 154 3.77 -15.37 10.11
N LEU A 155 4.33 -15.75 8.95
CA LEU A 155 3.85 -15.30 7.65
C LEU A 155 2.44 -15.83 7.33
N GLU A 156 2.14 -17.08 7.68
CA GLU A 156 0.81 -17.68 7.52
C GLU A 156 -0.23 -16.98 8.41
N ALA A 157 0.09 -16.74 9.69
CA ALA A 157 -0.77 -15.98 10.58
C ALA A 157 -1.04 -14.58 10.03
N ARG A 158 0.00 -13.90 9.53
CA ARG A 158 -0.15 -12.57 8.92
C ARG A 158 -0.99 -12.60 7.65
N ARG A 159 -0.83 -13.63 6.81
CA ARG A 159 -1.68 -13.85 5.63
C ARG A 159 -3.14 -13.95 6.04
N ASP A 160 -3.44 -14.71 7.09
CA ASP A 160 -4.83 -14.94 7.54
C ASP A 160 -5.48 -13.68 8.09
N GLU A 161 -4.76 -12.88 8.87
CA GLU A 161 -5.21 -11.55 9.30
C GLU A 161 -5.53 -10.64 8.11
N LEU A 162 -4.65 -10.62 7.11
CA LEU A 162 -4.84 -9.81 5.90
C LEU A 162 -6.05 -10.29 5.09
N LEU A 163 -6.27 -11.60 4.98
CA LEU A 163 -7.43 -12.15 4.29
C LEU A 163 -8.74 -11.74 4.96
N VAL A 164 -8.80 -11.74 6.29
CA VAL A 164 -9.98 -11.25 7.04
C VAL A 164 -10.24 -9.77 6.72
N SER A 165 -9.20 -8.93 6.77
CA SER A 165 -9.33 -7.51 6.45
C SER A 165 -9.78 -7.27 5.00
N VAL A 166 -9.24 -8.03 4.04
CA VAL A 166 -9.65 -7.94 2.63
C VAL A 166 -11.11 -8.34 2.46
N ARG A 167 -11.57 -9.43 3.09
CA ARG A 167 -12.99 -9.83 3.07
C ARG A 167 -13.91 -8.73 3.58
N GLN A 168 -13.56 -8.10 4.71
CA GLN A 168 -14.35 -6.99 5.25
C GLN A 168 -14.42 -5.80 4.29
N ARG A 169 -13.29 -5.44 3.65
CA ARG A 169 -13.26 -4.36 2.64
C ARG A 169 -14.06 -4.71 1.39
N LEU A 170 -14.04 -5.97 0.95
CA LEU A 170 -14.85 -6.43 -0.18
C LEU A 170 -16.34 -6.41 0.15
N LYS A 171 -16.73 -6.83 1.35
CA LYS A 171 -18.11 -6.72 1.82
C LYS A 171 -18.58 -5.26 1.84
N HIS A 172 -17.77 -4.37 2.39
CA HIS A 172 -18.07 -2.94 2.41
C HIS A 172 -18.17 -2.36 0.98
N LEU A 173 -17.26 -2.74 0.08
CA LEU A 173 -17.32 -2.35 -1.33
C LEU A 173 -18.62 -2.81 -2.00
N LYS A 174 -19.04 -4.06 -1.75
CA LYS A 174 -20.32 -4.58 -2.24
C LYS A 174 -21.50 -3.74 -1.75
N ASP A 175 -21.52 -3.38 -0.46
CA ASP A 175 -22.57 -2.55 0.11
C ASP A 175 -22.61 -1.16 -0.53
N LEU A 176 -21.45 -0.52 -0.73
CA LEU A 176 -21.34 0.76 -1.43
C LEU A 176 -21.82 0.69 -2.89
N LEU A 177 -21.46 -0.38 -3.60
CA LEU A 177 -21.89 -0.58 -4.99
C LEU A 177 -23.41 -0.71 -5.06
N LEU A 178 -24.02 -1.55 -4.21
CA LEU A 178 -25.47 -1.72 -4.14
C LEU A 178 -26.19 -0.42 -3.75
N GLN A 179 -25.63 0.34 -2.82
CA GLN A 179 -26.16 1.65 -2.44
C GLN A 179 -26.13 2.63 -3.61
N GLN A 180 -25.02 2.70 -4.35
CA GLN A 180 -24.89 3.58 -5.52
C GLN A 180 -25.94 3.29 -6.59
N VAL A 181 -26.22 2.00 -6.84
CA VAL A 181 -27.27 1.57 -7.78
C VAL A 181 -28.63 2.04 -7.31
N SER A 182 -28.92 1.80 -6.02
CA SER A 182 -30.21 2.09 -5.41
C SER A 182 -30.50 3.59 -5.45
N ILE A 183 -29.52 4.42 -5.10
CA ILE A 183 -29.62 5.89 -5.20
C ILE A 183 -29.90 6.31 -6.65
N THR A 184 -29.12 5.79 -7.60
CA THR A 184 -29.28 6.13 -9.02
C THR A 184 -30.68 5.81 -9.53
N ASN A 185 -31.20 4.62 -9.18
CA ASN A 185 -32.55 4.21 -9.55
C ASN A 185 -33.63 5.11 -8.92
N ILE A 186 -33.50 5.45 -7.63
CA ILE A 186 -34.42 6.38 -6.95
C ILE A 186 -34.40 7.76 -7.61
N MET A 187 -33.22 8.27 -7.98
CA MET A 187 -33.09 9.56 -8.65
C MET A 187 -33.78 9.59 -10.02
N GLU A 188 -33.60 8.55 -10.84
CA GLU A 188 -34.26 8.43 -12.15
C GLU A 188 -35.78 8.34 -12.01
N GLU A 189 -36.27 7.57 -11.04
CA GLU A 189 -37.71 7.51 -10.75
C GLU A 189 -38.25 8.87 -10.30
N ASN A 190 -37.57 9.53 -9.37
CA ASN A 190 -37.98 10.86 -8.90
C ASN A 190 -37.95 11.91 -10.02
N ALA A 191 -37.12 11.73 -11.04
CA ALA A 191 -37.06 12.60 -12.22
C ALA A 191 -38.18 12.32 -13.23
N THR A 192 -38.66 11.08 -13.32
CA THR A 192 -39.74 10.67 -14.23
C THR A 192 -41.12 10.81 -13.61
N ASN A 193 -41.21 10.77 -12.28
CA ASN A 193 -42.45 10.92 -11.56
C ASN A 193 -42.89 12.39 -11.55
N ASP A 194 -44.18 12.61 -11.72
CA ASP A 194 -44.75 13.95 -11.81
C ASP A 194 -44.69 14.60 -10.41
N GLN A 195 -43.73 15.51 -10.20
CA GLN A 195 -43.51 16.14 -8.90
C GLN A 195 -44.76 16.86 -8.37
N SER A 196 -45.69 17.21 -9.26
CA SER A 196 -46.99 17.80 -8.92
C SER A 196 -47.92 16.86 -8.14
N LYS A 197 -47.68 15.55 -8.16
CA LYS A 197 -48.49 14.53 -7.45
C LYS A 197 -47.94 14.13 -6.08
N MET A 198 -46.72 14.51 -5.74
CA MET A 198 -46.08 14.14 -4.47
C MET A 198 -46.31 15.23 -3.42
N GLN A 199 -47.26 15.01 -2.50
CA GLN A 199 -47.56 15.96 -1.42
C GLN A 199 -46.47 16.01 -0.33
N TYR A 200 -45.67 14.95 -0.18
CA TYR A 200 -44.66 14.85 0.88
C TYR A 200 -43.35 14.29 0.32
N LYS A 201 -42.25 14.97 0.64
CA LYS A 201 -40.88 14.57 0.29
C LYS A 201 -39.99 14.63 1.52
N ILE A 202 -39.03 13.72 1.59
CA ILE A 202 -38.00 13.68 2.63
C ILE A 202 -36.67 13.72 1.88
N ASP A 203 -35.89 14.78 2.13
CA ASP A 203 -34.57 14.95 1.53
C ASP A 203 -33.51 14.20 2.38
N LEU A 204 -32.43 13.78 1.74
CA LEU A 204 -31.28 13.16 2.41
C LEU A 204 -30.38 14.24 3.04
N PRO A 205 -29.73 13.99 4.19
CA PRO A 205 -29.73 12.77 5.01
C PRO A 205 -30.92 12.69 5.97
N PHE A 206 -31.34 11.48 6.34
CA PHE A 206 -32.43 11.27 7.31
C PHE A 206 -32.32 9.92 8.02
N ALA A 207 -32.83 9.87 9.25
CA ALA A 207 -33.02 8.63 9.99
C ALA A 207 -34.52 8.38 10.22
N VAL A 208 -34.92 7.11 10.25
CA VAL A 208 -36.30 6.70 10.55
C VAL A 208 -36.29 5.86 11.81
N ILE A 209 -37.20 6.21 12.73
CA ILE A 209 -37.47 5.41 13.91
C ILE A 209 -38.83 4.75 13.71
N THR A 210 -38.88 3.42 13.75
CA THR A 210 -40.12 2.65 13.61
C THR A 210 -40.51 2.00 14.92
N THR A 211 -41.78 2.02 15.24
CA THR A 211 -42.39 1.36 16.41
C THR A 211 -43.72 0.73 15.96
N PRO A 212 -44.24 -0.29 16.66
CA PRO A 212 -45.57 -0.83 16.37
C PRO A 212 -46.65 0.26 16.31
N ILE A 213 -47.60 0.10 15.39
CA ILE A 213 -48.65 1.10 15.09
C ILE A 213 -49.56 1.39 16.30
N ASP A 214 -49.66 0.44 17.22
CA ASP A 214 -50.46 0.49 18.44
C ASP A 214 -49.70 1.06 19.65
N SER A 215 -48.41 1.39 19.51
CA SER A 215 -47.61 1.98 20.57
C SER A 215 -47.85 3.49 20.71
N ASN A 216 -47.96 3.98 21.94
CA ASN A 216 -47.86 5.41 22.19
C ASN A 216 -46.39 5.87 22.12
N VAL A 217 -46.19 7.08 21.59
CA VAL A 217 -44.89 7.77 21.56
C VAL A 217 -45.09 9.18 22.09
N GLU A 218 -44.42 9.48 23.20
CA GLU A 218 -44.37 10.84 23.74
C GLU A 218 -43.13 11.54 23.19
N CYS A 219 -43.31 12.72 22.59
CA CYS A 219 -42.24 13.52 22.02
C CYS A 219 -42.17 14.86 22.75
N SER A 220 -41.05 15.08 23.43
CA SER A 220 -40.72 16.36 24.06
C SER A 220 -39.60 17.02 23.26
N VAL A 221 -39.82 18.28 22.85
CA VAL A 221 -38.86 19.04 22.04
C VAL A 221 -38.49 20.31 22.79
N THR A 222 -37.20 20.63 22.83
CA THR A 222 -36.75 21.92 23.36
C THR A 222 -37.25 23.06 22.48
N VAL A 223 -37.40 24.26 23.07
CA VAL A 223 -37.83 25.46 22.32
C VAL A 223 -36.87 25.76 21.15
N GLN A 224 -35.58 25.48 21.34
CA GLN A 224 -34.53 25.72 20.35
C GLN A 224 -34.49 24.65 19.25
N LYS A 225 -35.22 23.53 19.40
CA LYS A 225 -35.27 22.40 18.47
C LYS A 225 -33.90 21.74 18.21
N ASP A 226 -33.01 21.83 19.18
CA ASP A 226 -31.69 21.20 19.21
C ASP A 226 -31.73 19.84 19.90
N GLU A 227 -32.69 19.60 20.80
CA GLU A 227 -32.84 18.35 21.52
C GLU A 227 -34.28 17.81 21.41
N TYR A 228 -34.35 16.50 21.17
CA TYR A 228 -35.60 15.76 21.06
C TYR A 228 -35.53 14.56 22.00
N LEU A 229 -36.54 14.42 22.86
CA LEU A 229 -36.71 13.27 23.74
C LEU A 229 -37.95 12.50 23.30
N PHE A 230 -37.74 11.26 22.88
CA PHE A 230 -38.81 10.33 22.54
C PHE A 230 -38.93 9.26 23.61
N ALA A 231 -40.09 9.13 24.23
CA ALA A 231 -40.43 8.02 25.11
C ALA A 231 -41.37 7.07 24.38
N PHE A 232 -40.91 5.85 24.13
CA PHE A 232 -41.65 4.80 23.45
C PHE A 232 -42.22 3.81 24.46
N GLU A 233 -43.50 3.48 24.32
CA GLU A 233 -44.15 2.44 25.13
C GLU A 233 -43.70 1.03 24.72
N ALA A 234 -43.41 0.83 23.43
CA ALA A 234 -42.96 -0.43 22.85
C ALA A 234 -41.50 -0.35 22.32
N PRO A 235 -40.87 -1.50 21.99
CA PRO A 235 -39.57 -1.51 21.33
C PRO A 235 -39.61 -0.77 19.99
N PHE A 236 -38.55 -0.01 19.72
CA PHE A 236 -38.37 0.71 18.46
C PHE A 236 -37.11 0.25 17.73
N GLU A 237 -37.07 0.47 16.42
CA GLU A 237 -35.92 0.22 15.57
C GLU A 237 -35.49 1.52 14.89
N VAL A 238 -34.19 1.69 14.70
CA VAL A 238 -33.61 2.88 14.06
C VAL A 238 -32.96 2.45 12.75
N TYR A 239 -33.36 3.12 11.68
CA TYR A 239 -32.85 2.91 10.34
C TYR A 239 -32.17 4.18 9.83
N ASP A 240 -30.95 4.02 9.34
CA ASP A 240 -30.24 5.05 8.62
C ASP A 240 -30.64 5.05 7.13
N GLU A 241 -30.41 6.16 6.44
CA GLU A 241 -30.73 6.33 5.02
C GLU A 241 -30.16 5.22 4.14
N ALA A 242 -28.93 4.78 4.39
CA ALA A 242 -28.25 3.77 3.59
C ALA A 242 -28.95 2.41 3.67
N ALA A 243 -29.43 2.04 4.87
CA ALA A 243 -30.16 0.80 5.09
C ALA A 243 -31.52 0.84 4.38
N LEU A 244 -32.23 1.97 4.45
CA LEU A 244 -33.53 2.15 3.80
C LEU A 244 -33.41 2.21 2.28
N ILE A 245 -32.44 2.95 1.75
CA ILE A 245 -32.18 3.02 0.32
C ILE A 245 -31.89 1.63 -0.24
N LYS A 246 -31.10 0.82 0.48
CA LYS A 246 -30.81 -0.56 0.10
C LYS A 246 -32.07 -1.43 0.18
N ALA A 247 -32.90 -1.29 1.20
CA ALA A 247 -34.15 -2.05 1.34
C ALA A 247 -35.17 -1.68 0.24
N VAL A 248 -35.31 -0.39 -0.08
CA VAL A 248 -36.16 0.10 -1.17
C VAL A 248 -35.63 -0.40 -2.52
N GLY A 249 -34.32 -0.38 -2.73
CA GLY A 249 -33.66 -0.94 -3.92
C GLY A 249 -33.82 -2.46 -4.04
N ALA A 250 -33.81 -3.20 -2.92
CA ALA A 250 -34.00 -4.65 -2.88
C ALA A 250 -35.40 -5.07 -3.33
N ASN A 251 -36.43 -4.30 -2.98
CA ASN A 251 -37.80 -4.53 -3.41
C ASN A 251 -38.08 -4.15 -4.88
N ARG A 252 -37.07 -3.63 -5.60
CA ARG A 252 -37.24 -3.03 -6.94
C ARG A 252 -36.31 -3.62 -8.01
N GLY A 253 -35.75 -4.80 -7.77
CA GLY A 253 -34.97 -5.54 -8.77
C GLY A 253 -33.56 -5.96 -8.34
N THR A 254 -33.11 -5.56 -7.14
CA THR A 254 -31.90 -6.14 -6.52
C THR A 254 -32.26 -7.30 -5.59
N GLU A 255 -33.16 -8.18 -6.05
CA GLU A 255 -33.59 -9.36 -5.29
C GLU A 255 -32.36 -10.19 -4.84
N GLY A 256 -32.15 -10.26 -3.53
CA GLY A 256 -31.09 -11.07 -2.93
C GLY A 256 -29.66 -10.50 -3.00
N ASN A 257 -29.47 -9.17 -2.95
CA ASN A 257 -28.14 -8.51 -3.05
C ASN A 257 -27.45 -8.70 -4.42
N ARG A 258 -28.23 -8.78 -5.50
CA ARG A 258 -27.73 -8.96 -6.88
C ARG A 258 -28.02 -7.74 -7.73
N LEU A 259 -27.21 -7.55 -8.77
CA LEU A 259 -27.46 -6.53 -9.79
C LEU A 259 -28.18 -7.14 -10.98
N SER A 260 -29.31 -6.55 -11.40
CA SER A 260 -29.94 -6.93 -12.65
C SER A 260 -29.06 -6.52 -13.85
N LYS A 261 -29.27 -7.14 -15.02
CA LYS A 261 -28.53 -6.78 -16.24
C LYS A 261 -28.74 -5.32 -16.65
N LEU A 262 -29.93 -4.76 -16.38
CA LEU A 262 -30.24 -3.36 -16.64
C LEU A 262 -29.53 -2.45 -15.64
N ASP A 263 -29.54 -2.82 -14.35
CA ASP A 263 -28.82 -2.08 -13.31
C ASP A 263 -27.31 -2.07 -13.59
N LEU A 264 -26.73 -3.17 -14.06
CA LEU A 264 -25.32 -3.24 -14.42
C LEU A 264 -24.95 -2.19 -15.49
N ILE A 265 -25.79 -2.02 -16.51
CA ILE A 265 -25.54 -1.04 -17.58
C ILE A 265 -25.59 0.38 -17.00
N LYS A 266 -26.57 0.68 -16.15
CA LYS A 266 -26.68 1.98 -15.47
C LYS A 266 -25.47 2.23 -14.56
N CYS A 267 -25.09 1.23 -13.77
CA CYS A 267 -23.96 1.30 -12.86
C CYS A 267 -22.65 1.58 -13.58
N LYS A 268 -22.41 0.94 -14.73
CA LYS A 268 -21.20 1.21 -15.52
C LYS A 268 -21.12 2.65 -16.05
N LYS A 269 -22.25 3.35 -16.21
CA LYS A 269 -22.24 4.78 -16.60
C LYS A 269 -21.83 5.70 -15.47
N VAL A 270 -22.17 5.34 -14.23
CA VAL A 270 -21.95 6.19 -13.04
C VAL A 270 -20.65 5.82 -12.32
N LEU A 271 -20.25 4.55 -12.35
CA LEU A 271 -19.07 4.05 -11.66
C LEU A 271 -17.78 4.28 -12.47
N PRO A 272 -16.64 4.52 -11.78
CA PRO A 272 -15.33 4.51 -12.41
C PRO A 272 -15.04 3.18 -13.12
N LYS A 273 -14.31 3.22 -14.24
CA LYS A 273 -13.95 2.02 -15.03
C LYS A 273 -13.30 0.90 -14.21
N ALA A 274 -12.47 1.26 -13.22
CA ALA A 274 -11.84 0.31 -12.31
C ALA A 274 -12.86 -0.52 -11.51
N MET A 275 -14.07 0.00 -11.29
CA MET A 275 -15.12 -0.66 -10.52
C MET A 275 -16.04 -1.55 -11.37
N HIS A 276 -15.93 -1.48 -12.71
CA HIS A 276 -16.81 -2.21 -13.62
C HIS A 276 -16.66 -3.73 -13.47
N ALA A 277 -15.43 -4.22 -13.29
CA ALA A 277 -15.18 -5.65 -13.08
C ALA A 277 -15.88 -6.17 -11.81
N TYR A 278 -15.90 -5.39 -10.73
CA TYR A 278 -16.59 -5.75 -9.49
C TYR A 278 -18.12 -5.74 -9.66
N ALA A 279 -18.66 -4.77 -10.41
CA ALA A 279 -20.09 -4.72 -10.72
C ALA A 279 -20.54 -5.91 -11.60
N GLU A 280 -19.71 -6.34 -12.55
CA GLU A 280 -19.98 -7.52 -13.40
C GLU A 280 -20.07 -8.81 -12.57
N VAL A 281 -19.20 -8.96 -11.57
CA VAL A 281 -19.26 -10.08 -10.62
C VAL A 281 -20.57 -10.05 -9.83
N LEU A 282 -20.96 -8.89 -9.30
CA LEU A 282 -22.22 -8.75 -8.56
C LEU A 282 -23.46 -9.09 -9.40
N ALA A 283 -23.40 -8.90 -10.72
CA ALA A 283 -24.47 -9.26 -11.64
C ALA A 283 -24.42 -10.74 -12.07
N SER A 284 -23.22 -11.34 -12.15
CA SER A 284 -23.02 -12.66 -12.74
C SER A 284 -22.92 -13.80 -11.73
N SER A 285 -22.44 -13.54 -10.51
CA SER A 285 -22.08 -14.61 -9.55
C SER A 285 -23.28 -15.44 -9.12
N PRO A 286 -23.38 -16.72 -9.51
CA PRO A 286 -24.41 -17.62 -9.03
C PRO A 286 -23.96 -18.21 -7.69
N GLU A 287 -24.63 -17.85 -6.59
CA GLU A 287 -24.62 -18.59 -5.30
C GLU A 287 -23.33 -18.57 -4.45
N GLU A 288 -22.15 -18.21 -5.00
CA GLU A 288 -20.94 -17.98 -4.19
C GLU A 288 -20.93 -16.58 -3.55
N ASN A 289 -20.39 -16.49 -2.33
CA ASN A 289 -20.13 -15.21 -1.66
C ASN A 289 -19.21 -14.35 -2.55
N PHE A 290 -19.66 -13.13 -2.88
CA PHE A 290 -18.95 -12.14 -3.70
C PHE A 290 -17.48 -12.00 -3.29
N GLU A 291 -17.22 -12.00 -1.99
CA GLU A 291 -15.90 -11.88 -1.39
C GLU A 291 -14.99 -13.06 -1.76
N ASP A 292 -15.50 -14.29 -1.67
CA ASP A 292 -14.73 -15.50 -1.94
C ASP A 292 -14.47 -15.66 -3.44
N TYR A 293 -15.43 -15.31 -4.31
CA TYR A 293 -15.23 -15.31 -5.76
C TYR A 293 -14.07 -14.39 -6.16
N ILE A 294 -14.03 -13.17 -5.62
CA ILE A 294 -12.95 -12.21 -5.90
C ILE A 294 -11.62 -12.72 -5.36
N LEU A 295 -11.59 -13.28 -4.15
CA LEU A 295 -10.37 -13.80 -3.56
C LEU A 295 -9.79 -14.97 -4.35
N ASN A 296 -10.64 -15.86 -4.86
CA ASN A 296 -10.24 -16.99 -5.70
C ASN A 296 -9.68 -16.53 -7.06
N ASN A 297 -10.26 -15.46 -7.63
CA ASN A 297 -9.87 -14.93 -8.93
C ASN A 297 -8.94 -13.70 -8.86
N ARG A 298 -8.35 -13.41 -7.69
CA ARG A 298 -7.63 -12.15 -7.42
C ARG A 298 -6.54 -11.80 -8.43
N HIS A 299 -5.82 -12.78 -8.95
CA HIS A 299 -4.74 -12.55 -9.91
C HIS A 299 -5.26 -11.97 -11.23
N GLN A 300 -6.41 -12.48 -11.70
CA GLN A 300 -7.07 -11.97 -12.90
C GLN A 300 -7.58 -10.53 -12.70
N PHE A 301 -8.17 -10.25 -11.54
CA PHE A 301 -8.62 -8.89 -11.20
C PHE A 301 -7.47 -7.89 -11.16
N ILE A 302 -6.36 -8.25 -10.50
CA ILE A 302 -5.18 -7.38 -10.42
C ILE A 302 -4.62 -7.10 -11.81
N GLN A 303 -4.53 -8.12 -12.66
CA GLN A 303 -4.05 -7.98 -14.03
C GLN A 303 -4.96 -7.05 -14.86
N GLN A 304 -6.27 -7.26 -14.83
CA GLN A 304 -7.23 -6.40 -15.53
C GLN A 304 -7.18 -4.94 -15.06
N LEU A 305 -7.00 -4.71 -13.75
CA LEU A 305 -6.86 -3.37 -13.20
C LEU A 305 -5.56 -2.70 -13.65
N CYS A 306 -4.44 -3.43 -13.69
CA CYS A 306 -3.16 -2.93 -14.20
C CYS A 306 -3.25 -2.54 -15.68
N ASP A 307 -3.87 -3.38 -16.51
CA ASP A 307 -4.03 -3.12 -17.95
C ASP A 307 -4.94 -1.91 -18.20
N THR A 308 -5.98 -1.72 -17.36
CA THR A 308 -6.87 -0.57 -17.43
C THR A 308 -6.14 0.75 -17.11
N GLN A 309 -5.19 0.73 -16.16
CA GLN A 309 -4.37 1.91 -15.84
C GLN A 309 -3.37 2.25 -16.94
N GLN A 310 -2.76 1.25 -17.59
CA GLN A 310 -1.82 1.47 -18.70
C GLN A 310 -2.52 2.08 -19.93
N ASN A 311 -3.76 1.68 -20.21
CA ASN A 311 -4.53 2.22 -21.32
C ASN A 311 -5.11 3.62 -21.06
N GLN A 312 -5.28 4.05 -19.81
CA GLN A 312 -5.68 5.43 -19.46
C GLN A 312 -4.53 6.43 -19.64
N ALA A 313 -3.28 6.01 -19.47
CA ALA A 313 -2.12 6.86 -19.73
C ALA A 313 -1.92 7.19 -21.23
N ALA A 314 -2.63 6.50 -22.13
CA ALA A 314 -2.50 6.63 -23.58
C ALA A 314 -3.61 7.48 -24.25
N SER A 315 -4.61 7.98 -23.52
CA SER A 315 -5.70 8.77 -24.08
C SER A 315 -6.11 9.91 -23.13
N PRO A 316 -5.91 11.19 -23.49
CA PRO A 316 -6.43 12.31 -22.73
C PRO A 316 -7.89 12.53 -23.14
N GLU A 317 -8.83 12.04 -22.35
CA GLU A 317 -10.21 12.54 -22.41
C GLU A 317 -10.53 13.35 -21.15
N PRO A 318 -11.39 14.38 -21.29
CA PRO A 318 -11.42 15.53 -20.39
C PRO A 318 -12.01 15.15 -19.03
N GLU A 319 -11.46 15.77 -17.99
CA GLU A 319 -11.99 15.77 -16.63
C GLU A 319 -13.44 16.26 -16.64
N HIS A 320 -14.41 15.34 -16.64
CA HIS A 320 -15.78 15.66 -16.26
C HIS A 320 -15.86 15.77 -14.73
N LEU A 321 -15.47 16.95 -14.25
CA LEU A 321 -16.18 17.77 -13.27
C LEU A 321 -17.00 17.02 -12.21
N PHE A 322 -16.33 16.45 -11.21
CA PHE A 322 -16.90 16.37 -9.86
C PHE A 322 -16.60 17.69 -9.14
N MET A 323 -17.46 18.68 -9.36
CA MET A 323 -17.58 19.84 -8.49
C MET A 323 -19.05 19.97 -8.15
N CYS A 324 -19.33 19.81 -6.85
CA CYS A 324 -20.51 20.34 -6.20
C CYS A 324 -20.58 21.83 -6.57
N LYS A 325 -21.40 22.18 -7.57
CA LYS A 325 -21.77 23.58 -7.77
C LYS A 325 -22.83 23.89 -6.73
N SER A 326 -22.41 24.64 -5.73
CA SER A 326 -23.27 25.44 -4.86
C SER A 326 -24.38 26.08 -5.70
N ASN A 327 -25.63 25.83 -5.29
CA ASN A 327 -26.80 26.51 -5.83
C ASN A 327 -26.80 27.97 -5.34
N GLU A 328 -26.04 28.82 -6.01
CA GLU A 328 -26.26 30.27 -6.02
C GLU A 328 -26.67 30.67 -7.43
N ASN A 329 -27.98 30.57 -7.72
CA ASN A 329 -28.74 31.39 -8.66
C ASN A 329 -30.10 30.74 -8.97
N ILE A 330 -31.01 30.78 -7.99
CA ILE A 330 -32.45 30.89 -8.27
C ILE A 330 -33.01 31.98 -7.37
N VAL A 331 -32.57 33.23 -7.59
CA VAL A 331 -33.35 34.43 -7.24
C VAL A 331 -33.08 35.48 -8.32
N SER A 332 -33.64 35.28 -9.50
CA SER A 332 -33.75 36.37 -10.49
C SER A 332 -34.89 36.08 -11.45
N SER A 333 -36.11 36.00 -10.93
CA SER A 333 -37.37 36.25 -11.66
C SER A 333 -38.52 36.06 -10.67
N ILE A 334 -38.81 37.11 -9.89
CA ILE A 334 -40.13 37.51 -9.38
C ILE A 334 -39.88 38.78 -8.55
N ASN A 335 -40.70 39.80 -8.78
CA ASN A 335 -40.79 41.12 -8.14
C ASN A 335 -39.91 42.24 -8.73
N GLN A 336 -40.34 42.72 -9.90
CA GLN A 336 -40.50 44.16 -10.08
C GLN A 336 -41.75 44.60 -9.31
N ASN A 337 -41.58 45.35 -8.23
CA ASN A 337 -42.28 46.61 -7.96
C ASN A 337 -42.08 47.05 -6.49
N ASP A 338 -41.88 48.35 -6.36
CA ASP A 338 -42.11 49.21 -5.18
C ASP A 338 -40.98 49.41 -4.16
N GLN A 339 -40.20 50.46 -4.45
CA GLN A 339 -39.97 51.68 -3.65
C GLN A 339 -39.58 51.61 -2.15
N ASP A 340 -38.41 52.24 -1.91
CA ASP A 340 -38.08 53.22 -0.85
C ASP A 340 -37.20 52.83 0.36
N ASN A 341 -36.14 53.64 0.50
CA ASN A 341 -35.35 54.08 1.67
C ASN A 341 -34.09 53.31 2.14
N GLU A 342 -32.94 53.85 1.69
CA GLU A 342 -31.73 54.36 2.41
C GLU A 342 -31.09 53.61 3.62
N PRO A 343 -29.75 53.77 3.82
CA PRO A 343 -28.86 52.79 4.44
C PRO A 343 -28.32 53.20 5.83
N HIS A 344 -27.71 52.27 6.58
CA HIS A 344 -26.66 52.61 7.54
C HIS A 344 -25.67 51.45 7.79
N GLU A 345 -24.38 51.77 7.64
CA GLU A 345 -23.20 51.01 8.08
C GLU A 345 -23.12 50.87 9.60
N THR A 346 -22.52 49.77 10.12
CA THR A 346 -21.40 49.85 11.09
C THR A 346 -20.76 48.49 11.43
N LYS A 347 -19.45 48.43 11.17
CA LYS A 347 -18.30 47.87 11.93
C LYS A 347 -18.52 46.76 12.97
N GLY A 348 -17.71 45.70 12.83
CA GLY A 348 -17.68 44.52 13.69
C GLY A 348 -16.82 44.61 14.95
N VAL A 349 -16.85 43.52 15.73
CA VAL A 349 -15.91 43.12 16.78
C VAL A 349 -16.00 41.59 16.94
N LEU A 350 -14.86 40.89 16.90
CA LEU A 350 -14.62 39.52 17.38
C LEU A 350 -14.09 39.59 18.83
N PRO A 351 -14.41 38.61 19.69
CA PRO A 351 -13.38 37.66 20.18
C PRO A 351 -14.01 36.28 20.52
N ASP A 352 -13.37 35.18 20.91
CA ASP A 352 -11.99 34.67 20.99
C ASP A 352 -12.13 33.14 21.16
N GLU A 353 -11.02 32.44 20.92
CA GLU A 353 -10.77 31.01 21.09
C GLU A 353 -11.27 30.39 22.41
N ILE A 354 -11.71 29.11 22.36
CA ILE A 354 -11.63 28.20 23.53
C ILE A 354 -10.96 26.89 23.10
N LEU A 355 -9.80 26.69 23.73
CA LEU A 355 -8.98 25.48 23.77
C LEU A 355 -9.70 24.32 24.49
N LEU A 356 -9.54 23.14 23.91
CA LEU A 356 -9.82 21.80 24.44
C LEU A 356 -9.19 21.56 25.82
N HIS A 357 -9.92 20.96 26.75
CA HIS A 357 -9.38 20.02 27.75
C HIS A 357 -10.48 19.01 28.18
N SER A 358 -10.26 17.73 27.92
CA SER A 358 -10.98 16.60 28.55
C SER A 358 -10.43 16.31 29.95
N PRO A 359 -11.21 15.65 30.82
CA PRO A 359 -10.63 14.48 31.48
C PRO A 359 -11.58 13.28 31.62
N ASP A 360 -10.96 12.11 31.55
CA ASP A 360 -11.47 10.77 31.87
C ASP A 360 -12.07 10.66 33.28
N MET A 361 -13.13 9.85 33.43
CA MET A 361 -13.53 9.28 34.73
C MET A 361 -13.73 7.76 34.63
N LYS A 362 -12.98 7.04 35.48
CA LYS A 362 -13.25 5.66 35.91
C LYS A 362 -14.23 5.65 37.09
N PRO A 363 -14.92 4.52 37.35
CA PRO A 363 -16.09 4.46 38.22
C PRO A 363 -15.71 4.19 39.68
N HIS A 364 -16.48 4.75 40.62
CA HIS A 364 -16.48 4.34 42.03
C HIS A 364 -17.84 3.71 42.37
N LEU A 365 -17.76 2.45 42.82
CA LEU A 365 -18.78 1.71 43.56
C LEU A 365 -18.89 2.28 44.98
N GLU A 366 -20.12 2.33 45.51
CA GLU A 366 -20.54 2.16 46.92
C GLU A 366 -22.09 2.14 46.93
N SER A 367 -22.75 0.99 47.09
CA SER A 367 -23.30 0.44 48.35
C SER A 367 -24.22 1.38 49.15
N LEU A 368 -25.54 1.20 48.98
CA LEU A 368 -26.52 0.91 50.03
C LEU A 368 -27.88 0.53 49.41
#